data_AF-A0A7X6P772-F1
#
_entry.id   AF-A0A7X6P772-F1
#
_cell.length_a   1.000
_cell.length_b   1.000
_cell.length_c   1.000
_cell.angle_alpha   90.00
_cell.angle_beta   90.00
_cell.angle_gamma   90.00
#
_symmetry.space_group_name_H-M   'P 1'
#
loop_
_entity.id
_entity.type
_entity.pdbx_description
1 polymer ?
#
loop_
_entity_poly.entity_id
_entity_poly.type
_entity_poly.pdbx_seq_one_letter_code
_entity_poly.pdbx_strand_id
1 'polypeptide(L)'
;MMPIIIYIDLVILINFIIDLLLLISVDLLLKRKTKFKRIIIASLLGSISTLLLFYINNNFILLLFKLLISILMVVIAFKYETFNYFKDNIIWLYILGIILGGTIFLLNN
;
A
#
# COMPACT_ATOMS: atom_id res chain seq x y z
N MET A 1 6.50 -15.75 -29.55
CA MET A 1 6.63 -14.83 -28.41
C MET A 1 6.53 -15.66 -27.15
N MET A 2 7.55 -15.65 -26.28
CA MET A 2 7.53 -16.44 -25.04
C MET A 2 6.52 -15.80 -24.07
N PRO A 3 5.60 -16.57 -23.46
CA PRO A 3 4.62 -16.00 -22.54
C PRO A 3 5.33 -15.44 -21.29
N ILE A 4 4.87 -14.29 -20.82
CA ILE A 4 5.35 -13.70 -19.56
C ILE A 4 4.77 -14.53 -18.41
N ILE A 5 5.63 -15.18 -17.63
CA ILE A 5 5.25 -15.96 -16.46
C ILE A 5 5.38 -15.06 -15.24
N ILE A 6 4.26 -14.83 -14.54
CA ILE A 6 4.22 -14.01 -13.32
C ILE A 6 4.05 -14.95 -12.12
N TYR A 7 5.02 -14.92 -11.21
CA TYR A 7 5.03 -15.69 -9.98
C TYR A 7 4.20 -14.96 -8.91
N ILE A 8 3.00 -15.47 -8.62
CA ILE A 8 2.03 -14.83 -7.72
C ILE A 8 2.58 -14.72 -6.29
N ASP A 9 3.26 -15.76 -5.82
CA ASP A 9 3.97 -15.82 -4.54
C ASP A 9 4.98 -14.67 -4.40
N LEU A 10 5.77 -14.42 -5.44
CA LEU A 10 6.74 -13.33 -5.44
C LEU A 10 6.05 -11.96 -5.44
N VAL A 11 4.99 -11.79 -6.24
CA VAL A 11 4.21 -10.54 -6.30
C VAL A 11 3.61 -10.19 -4.94
N ILE A 12 3.00 -11.17 -4.26
CA ILE A 12 2.43 -10.95 -2.92
C ILE A 12 3.52 -10.57 -1.92
N LEU A 13 4.65 -11.29 -1.91
CA LEU A 13 5.74 -11.05 -0.97
C LEU A 13 6.35 -9.64 -1.14
N ILE A 14 6.62 -9.24 -2.39
CA ILE A 14 7.19 -7.92 -2.69
C ILE A 14 6.21 -6.81 -2.31
N ASN A 15 4.92 -6.94 -2.68
CA ASN A 15 3.93 -5.94 -2.32
C ASN A 15 3.73 -5.85 -0.80
N PHE A 16 3.78 -6.99 -0.09
CA PHE A 16 3.73 -7.00 1.36
C PHE A 16 4.89 -6.21 1.99
N ILE A 17 6.12 -6.39 1.49
CA ILE A 17 7.29 -5.65 1.97
C ILE A 17 7.16 -4.15 1.67
N ILE A 18 6.74 -3.78 0.45
CA ILE A 18 6.54 -2.38 0.06
C ILE A 18 5.46 -1.72 0.93
N ASP A 19 4.30 -2.35 1.08
CA ASP A 19 3.19 -1.83 1.90
C ASP A 19 3.59 -1.69 3.37
N LEU A 20 4.39 -2.64 3.88
CA LEU A 20 4.90 -2.61 5.25
C LEU A 20 5.89 -1.46 5.44
N LEU A 21 6.83 -1.26 4.51
CA LEU A 21 7.75 -0.11 4.51
C LEU A 21 6.99 1.22 4.43
N LEU A 22 5.95 1.28 3.61
CA LEU A 22 5.13 2.47 3.41
C LEU A 22 4.42 2.84 4.73
N LEU A 23 3.71 1.89 5.35
CA LEU A 23 2.99 2.14 6.59
C LEU A 23 3.93 2.46 7.77
N ILE A 24 5.09 1.80 7.87
CA ILE A 24 6.11 2.17 8.86
C ILE A 24 6.60 3.60 8.64
N SER A 25 6.87 3.98 7.39
CA SER A 25 7.33 5.32 7.06
C SER A 25 6.32 6.39 7.47
N VAL A 26 5.03 6.15 7.23
CA VAL A 26 3.94 7.02 7.70
C VAL A 26 3.91 7.09 9.23
N ASP A 27 4.02 5.94 9.92
CA ASP A 27 4.02 5.86 11.39
C ASP A 27 5.16 6.67 12.02
N LEU A 28 6.36 6.57 11.45
CA LEU A 28 7.56 7.26 11.90
C LEU A 28 7.49 8.77 11.65
N LEU A 29 7.10 9.19 10.43
CA LEU A 29 7.05 10.61 10.06
C LEU A 29 5.99 11.38 10.85
N LEU A 30 4.81 10.79 11.00
CA LEU A 30 3.70 11.39 11.73
C LEU A 30 3.72 11.06 13.24
N LYS A 31 4.73 10.32 13.70
CA LYS A 31 4.94 9.91 15.10
C LYS A 31 3.69 9.26 15.71
N ARG A 32 3.00 8.39 14.95
CA ARG A 32 1.73 7.78 15.36
C ARG A 32 1.90 6.66 16.40
N LYS A 33 3.10 6.09 16.54
CA LYS A 33 3.46 5.06 17.55
C LYS A 33 2.49 3.88 17.54
N THR A 34 2.09 3.45 16.35
CA THR A 34 1.13 2.34 16.21
C THR A 34 1.78 1.01 16.56
N LYS A 35 0.94 0.06 17.01
CA LYS A 35 1.41 -1.30 17.28
C LYS A 35 1.81 -1.97 15.97
N PHE A 36 3.03 -2.50 15.90
CA PHE A 36 3.58 -3.17 14.72
C PHE A 36 2.65 -4.27 14.15
N LYS A 37 1.93 -5.01 15.00
CA LYS A 37 0.92 -6.01 14.58
C LYS A 37 -0.17 -5.42 13.67
N ARG A 38 -0.60 -4.17 13.91
CA ARG A 38 -1.61 -3.50 13.09
C ARG A 38 -1.07 -3.12 11.72
N ILE A 39 0.19 -2.71 11.67
CA ILE A 39 0.90 -2.44 10.42
C ILE A 39 0.98 -3.71 9.58
N ILE A 40 1.38 -4.84 10.17
CA ILE A 40 1.44 -6.14 9.48
C ILE A 40 0.09 -6.53 8.88
N ILE A 41 -1.00 -6.41 9.65
CA ILE A 41 -2.34 -6.78 9.17
C ILE A 41 -2.78 -5.85 8.03
N ALA A 42 -2.50 -4.55 8.14
CA ALA A 42 -2.81 -3.58 7.10
C ALA A 42 -1.99 -3.82 5.82
N SER A 43 -0.69 -4.12 5.93
CA SER A 43 0.16 -4.42 4.78
C SER A 43 -0.20 -5.75 4.12
N LEU A 44 -0.63 -6.75 4.89
CA LEU A 44 -1.21 -7.98 4.32
C LEU A 44 -2.43 -7.68 3.46
N LEU A 45 -3.34 -6.83 3.94
CA LEU A 45 -4.53 -6.43 3.18
C LEU A 45 -4.15 -5.70 1.88
N GLY A 46 -3.18 -4.79 1.93
CA GLY A 46 -2.61 -4.14 0.75
C GLY A 46 -2.03 -5.15 -0.24
N SER A 47 -1.21 -6.09 0.22
CA SER A 47 -0.58 -7.09 -0.64
C SER A 47 -1.58 -8.02 -1.32
N ILE A 48 -2.60 -8.51 -0.60
CA ILE A 48 -3.65 -9.37 -1.14
C ILE A 48 -4.46 -8.61 -2.19
N SER A 49 -4.65 -7.32 -1.98
CA SER A 49 -5.38 -6.48 -2.92
C SER A 49 -4.70 -6.36 -4.29
N THR A 50 -3.39 -6.59 -4.38
CA THR A 50 -2.67 -6.58 -5.66
C THR A 50 -3.13 -7.70 -6.58
N LEU A 51 -3.73 -8.77 -6.05
CA LEU A 51 -4.33 -9.83 -6.86
C LEU A 51 -5.53 -9.35 -7.69
N LEU A 52 -6.18 -8.24 -7.31
CA LEU A 52 -7.26 -7.62 -8.10
C LEU A 52 -6.78 -7.19 -9.48
N LEU A 53 -5.47 -6.94 -9.67
CA LEU A 53 -4.87 -6.65 -10.98
C LEU A 53 -5.11 -7.76 -12.00
N PHE A 54 -5.17 -9.03 -11.57
CA PHE A 54 -5.38 -10.16 -12.46
C PHE A 54 -6.85 -10.37 -12.83
N TYR A 55 -7.77 -9.81 -12.06
CA TYR A 55 -9.22 -10.01 -12.25
C TYR A 55 -9.90 -8.81 -12.92
N ILE A 56 -9.48 -7.58 -12.58
CA ILE A 56 -10.11 -6.35 -13.05
C ILE A 56 -9.34 -5.81 -14.25
N ASN A 57 -9.92 -5.93 -15.45
CA ASN A 57 -9.33 -5.39 -16.68
C ASN A 57 -9.63 -3.89 -16.91
N ASN A 58 -10.58 -3.32 -16.17
CA ASN A 58 -10.95 -1.90 -16.31
C ASN A 58 -10.11 -1.03 -15.37
N ASN A 59 -9.23 -0.20 -15.95
CA ASN A 59 -8.34 0.70 -15.22
C ASN A 59 -9.07 1.67 -14.27
N PHE A 60 -10.26 2.15 -14.64
CA PHE A 60 -11.01 3.08 -13.80
C PHE A 60 -11.54 2.39 -12.54
N ILE A 61 -12.08 1.18 -12.70
CA ILE A 61 -12.57 0.36 -11.58
C ILE A 61 -11.40 -0.04 -10.67
N LEU A 62 -10.27 -0.43 -11.25
CA LEU A 62 -9.07 -0.76 -10.50
C LEU A 62 -8.57 0.42 -9.66
N LEU A 63 -8.59 1.64 -10.20
CA LEU A 63 -8.22 2.85 -9.48
C LEU A 63 -9.13 3.10 -8.27
N LEU A 64 -10.45 2.98 -8.45
CA LEU A 64 -11.43 3.08 -7.37
C LEU A 64 -11.15 2.07 -6.25
N PHE A 65 -10.87 0.81 -6.61
CA PHE A 65 -10.51 -0.20 -5.63
C PHE A 65 -9.22 0.17 -4.87
N LYS A 66 -8.18 0.62 -5.56
CA LYS A 66 -6.92 1.04 -4.90
C LYS A 66 -7.13 2.18 -3.91
N LEU A 67 -7.99 3.14 -4.24
CA LEU A 67 -8.36 4.22 -3.30
C LEU A 67 -9.10 3.67 -2.06
N LEU A 68 -10.00 2.69 -2.23
CA LEU A 68 -10.69 2.06 -1.11
C LEU A 68 -9.74 1.25 -0.21
N ILE A 69 -8.81 0.51 -0.83
CA ILE A 69 -7.82 -0.29 -0.11
C ILE A 69 -6.90 0.60 0.73
N SER A 70 -6.42 1.73 0.19
CA SER A 70 -5.55 2.63 0.94
C SER A 70 -6.26 3.23 2.15
N ILE A 71 -7.55 3.57 2.02
CA ILE A 71 -8.39 3.99 3.15
C ILE A 71 -8.45 2.88 4.21
N LEU A 72 -8.74 1.64 3.81
CA LEU A 72 -8.81 0.49 4.73
C LEU A 72 -7.47 0.26 5.44
N MET A 73 -6.35 0.31 4.72
CA MET A 73 -5.01 0.18 5.30
C MET A 73 -4.76 1.23 6.38
N VAL A 74 -5.09 2.51 6.11
CA VAL A 74 -4.93 3.60 7.09
C VAL A 74 -5.79 3.38 8.33
N VAL A 75 -7.06 3.00 8.16
CA VAL A 75 -7.97 2.75 9.29
C VAL A 75 -7.46 1.58 10.15
N ILE A 76 -7.03 0.49 9.52
CA ILE A 76 -6.53 -0.70 10.21
C ILE A 76 -5.21 -0.40 10.93
N ALA A 77 -4.28 0.32 10.30
CA ALA A 77 -2.97 0.63 10.86
C ALA A 77 -3.05 1.70 11.97
N PHE A 78 -3.70 2.84 11.69
CA PHE A 78 -3.61 4.06 12.51
C PHE A 78 -4.83 4.32 13.40
N LYS A 79 -5.97 3.66 13.16
CA LYS A 79 -7.29 3.93 13.80
C LYS A 79 -7.82 5.28 13.32
N TYR A 80 -9.14 5.42 13.37
CA TYR A 80 -9.78 6.70 13.17
C TYR A 80 -9.85 7.44 14.51
N GLU A 81 -9.26 8.63 14.58
CA GLU A 81 -9.35 9.52 15.75
C GLU A 81 -10.12 10.79 15.39
N THR A 82 -9.62 11.56 14.42
CA THR A 82 -10.24 12.77 13.88
C THR A 82 -10.08 12.84 12.37
N PHE A 83 -10.90 13.67 11.71
CA PHE A 83 -10.81 13.85 10.25
C PHE A 83 -9.43 14.34 9.80
N ASN A 84 -8.84 15.30 10.51
CA ASN A 84 -7.49 15.80 10.21
C ASN A 84 -6.44 14.70 10.36
N TYR A 85 -6.51 13.91 11.43
CA TYR A 85 -5.61 12.78 11.66
C TYR A 85 -5.65 11.76 10.51
N PHE A 86 -6.87 11.40 10.08
CA PHE A 86 -7.09 10.47 8.98
C PHE A 86 -6.58 11.04 7.65
N LYS A 87 -6.91 12.30 7.35
CA LYS A 87 -6.47 13.01 6.16
C LYS A 87 -4.94 13.07 6.07
N ASP A 88 -4.27 13.41 7.15
CA ASP A 88 -2.80 13.48 7.20
C ASP A 88 -2.18 12.12 6.87
N ASN A 89 -2.69 11.04 7.46
CA ASN A 89 -2.18 9.69 7.22
C ASN A 89 -2.34 9.28 5.74
N ILE A 90 -3.47 9.61 5.12
CA ILE A 90 -3.71 9.33 3.70
C ILE A 90 -2.77 10.14 2.80
N ILE A 91 -2.61 11.45 3.06
CA ILE A 91 -1.74 12.31 2.26
C ILE A 91 -0.31 11.82 2.32
N TRP A 92 0.19 11.52 3.52
CA TRP A 92 1.55 11.00 3.69
C TRP A 92 1.73 9.62 3.08
N LEU A 93 0.71 8.75 3.13
CA LEU A 93 0.73 7.46 2.46
C LEU A 93 0.91 7.61 0.94
N TYR A 94 0.20 8.55 0.30
CA TYR A 94 0.39 8.81 -1.14
C TYR A 94 1.72 9.46 -1.47
N ILE A 95 2.17 10.46 -0.69
CA ILE A 95 3.48 11.10 -0.88
C ILE A 95 4.60 10.05 -0.81
N LEU A 96 4.58 9.22 0.24
CA LEU A 96 5.55 8.15 0.41
C LEU A 96 5.43 7.06 -0.67
N GLY A 97 4.21 6.73 -1.10
CA GLY A 97 3.99 5.81 -2.21
C GLY A 97 4.61 6.31 -3.52
N ILE A 98 4.47 7.61 -3.82
CA ILE A 98 5.09 8.23 -5.01
C ILE A 98 6.62 8.21 -4.88
N ILE A 99 7.17 8.53 -3.70
CA ILE A 99 8.62 8.50 -3.47
C ILE A 99 9.15 7.07 -3.63
N LEU A 100 8.56 6.09 -2.94
CA LEU A 100 8.99 4.68 -3.02
C LEU A 100 8.87 4.14 -4.45
N GLY A 101 7.73 4.34 -5.11
CA GLY A 101 7.54 3.93 -6.50
C GLY A 101 8.52 4.61 -7.46
N GLY A 102 8.77 5.91 -7.28
CA GLY A 102 9.74 6.67 -8.04
C GLY A 102 11.17 6.19 -7.83
N THR A 103 11.56 5.86 -6.60
CA THR A 103 12.90 5.31 -6.31
C THR A 103 13.10 3.95 -6.95
N ILE A 104 12.10 3.06 -6.91
CA ILE A 104 12.17 1.76 -7.57
C ILE A 104 12.28 1.93 -9.08
N PHE A 105 11.52 2.86 -9.66
CA PHE A 105 11.60 3.16 -11.10
C PHE A 105 12.99 3.68 -11.52
N LEU A 106 13.60 4.55 -10.71
CA LEU A 106 14.95 5.06 -10.96
C LEU A 106 16.02 3.97 -10.84
N LEU A 107 15.88 3.04 -9.89
CA LEU A 107 16.84 1.95 -9.67
C LEU A 107 16.75 0.83 -10.71
N ASN A 108 15.59 0.69 -11.38
CA ASN A 108 15.36 -0.32 -12.40
C ASN A 108 15.80 0.12 -13.82
N ASN A 109 16.27 1.36 -13.97
CA ASN A 109 16.87 1.91 -15.19
C ASN A 109 18.40 1.93 -15.08
#